data_AF-A0AAE3F5S3-F1
#
_entry.id   AF-A0AAE3F5S3-F1
#
_cell.length_a   1.000
_cell.length_b   1.000
_cell.length_c   1.000
_cell.angle_alpha   90.00
_cell.angle_beta   90.00
_cell.angle_gamma   90.00
#
_symmetry.space_group_name_H-M   'P 1'
#
loop_
_entity.id
_entity.type
_entity.pdbx_description
1 polymer ?
#
loop_
_entity_poly.entity_id
_entity_poly.type
_entity_poly.pdbx_seq_one_letter_code
_entity_poly.pdbx_strand_id
1 'polypeptide(L)'
;YRENTEEKDAAFLKLYDGHDWKWFAVWLKHTDMEYLRKHWSGKKASAPTLEKKHHKYFLRFTYAEEVSLNQTPVKEQTICSVDLGINTDAVCTIMRPDG
;
A
#
# COMPACT_ATOMS: atom_id res chain seq x y z
N TYR A 1 18.47 0.31 -0.64
CA TYR A 1 17.64 1.15 -1.51
C TYR A 1 18.10 2.58 -1.36
N ARG A 2 18.20 3.33 -2.46
CA ARG A 2 18.36 4.79 -2.44
C ARG A 2 17.22 5.37 -3.28
N GLU A 3 16.49 6.33 -2.73
CA GLU A 3 15.52 7.09 -3.51
C GLU A 3 16.26 7.90 -4.56
N ASN A 4 15.75 7.90 -5.79
CA ASN A 4 16.28 8.74 -6.85
C ASN A 4 15.60 10.11 -6.75
N THR A 5 16.39 11.14 -6.48
CA THR A 5 15.91 12.54 -6.42
C THR A 5 15.93 13.23 -7.79
N GLU A 6 16.53 12.60 -8.80
CA GLU A 6 16.79 13.22 -10.11
C GLU A 6 16.01 12.55 -11.26
N GLU A 7 15.88 11.22 -11.27
CA GLU A 7 15.04 10.50 -12.25
C GLU A 7 13.77 9.97 -11.56
N LYS A 8 12.63 10.55 -11.96
CA LYS A 8 11.33 10.31 -11.31
C LYS A 8 11.03 8.82 -11.10
N ASP A 9 11.23 7.97 -12.10
CA ASP A 9 10.73 6.58 -12.08
C ASP A 9 11.83 5.52 -11.95
N ALA A 10 13.01 5.89 -11.44
CA ALA A 10 14.11 4.95 -11.24
C ALA A 10 14.33 4.63 -9.75
N ALA A 11 14.76 3.40 -9.48
CA ALA A 11 15.21 2.97 -8.17
C ALA A 11 16.62 2.36 -8.28
N PHE A 12 17.45 2.56 -7.25
CA PHE A 12 18.76 1.94 -7.18
C PHE A 12 18.74 0.71 -6.26
N LEU A 13 19.09 -0.45 -6.84
CA LEU A 13 19.25 -1.71 -6.14
C LEU A 13 20.73 -2.02 -5.96
N LYS A 14 21.12 -2.41 -4.74
CA LYS A 14 22.47 -2.93 -4.49
C LYS A 14 22.41 -4.44 -4.64
N LEU A 15 23.08 -4.99 -5.64
CA LEU A 15 23.08 -6.42 -5.95
C LEU A 15 24.51 -6.95 -5.87
N TYR A 16 24.66 -8.17 -5.35
CA TYR A 16 25.94 -8.87 -5.32
C TYR A 16 26.12 -9.64 -6.62
N ASP A 17 27.23 -9.41 -7.31
CA ASP A 17 27.50 -10.02 -8.63
C ASP A 17 28.35 -11.30 -8.57
N GLY A 18 28.66 -11.78 -7.36
CA GLY A 18 29.59 -12.89 -7.13
C GLY A 18 30.94 -12.44 -6.56
N HIS A 19 31.30 -11.16 -6.71
CA HIS A 19 32.56 -10.60 -6.22
C HIS A 19 32.38 -9.35 -5.36
N ASP A 20 31.48 -8.44 -5.74
CA ASP A 20 31.25 -7.18 -5.04
C ASP A 20 29.78 -6.74 -5.07
N TRP A 21 29.42 -5.82 -4.19
CA TRP A 21 28.12 -5.19 -4.13
C TRP A 21 28.06 -3.95 -5.03
N LYS A 22 27.39 -4.08 -6.18
CA LYS A 22 27.23 -3.00 -7.15
C LYS A 22 25.84 -2.39 -7.11
N TRP A 23 25.74 -1.10 -7.43
CA TRP A 23 24.47 -0.41 -7.58
C TRP A 23 23.98 -0.49 -9.03
N PHE A 24 22.71 -0.82 -9.20
CA PHE A 24 22.04 -0.93 -10.49
C PHE A 24 20.81 -0.03 -10.50
N ALA A 25 20.68 0.79 -11.54
CA ALA A 25 19.45 1.52 -11.82
C ALA A 25 18.41 0.56 -12.42
N VAL A 26 17.22 0.52 -11.83
CA VAL A 26 16.07 -0.18 -12.40
C VAL A 26 14.95 0.81 -12.68
N TRP A 27 14.37 0.71 -13.87
CA TRP A 27 13.23 1.51 -14.27
C TRP A 27 11.94 0.88 -13.76
N LEU A 28 11.19 1.65 -12.99
CA LEU A 28 9.87 1.29 -12.50
C LEU A 28 8.84 1.72 -13.54
N LYS A 29 7.68 1.08 -13.53
CA LYS A 29 6.60 1.44 -14.45
C LYS A 29 6.08 2.83 -14.10
N HIS A 30 6.06 3.72 -15.08
CA HIS A 30 5.56 5.09 -14.93
C HIS A 30 4.16 5.15 -14.30
N THR A 31 3.24 4.29 -14.77
CA THR A 31 1.86 4.22 -14.25
C THR A 31 1.81 3.89 -12.76
N ASP A 32 2.66 2.97 -12.31
CA ASP A 32 2.69 2.54 -10.90
C ASP A 32 3.29 3.66 -10.04
N MET A 33 4.32 4.34 -10.54
CA MET A 33 4.95 5.47 -9.84
C MET A 33 4.01 6.67 -9.71
N GLU A 34 3.26 7.01 -10.74
CA GLU A 34 2.23 8.06 -10.67
C GLU A 34 1.11 7.70 -9.68
N TYR A 35 0.67 6.43 -9.66
CA TYR A 35 -0.31 5.97 -8.67
C TYR A 35 0.23 6.13 -7.24
N LEU A 36 1.47 5.70 -6.99
CA LEU A 36 2.10 5.82 -5.67
C LEU A 36 2.23 7.27 -5.22
N ARG A 37 2.68 8.18 -6.10
CA ARG A 37 2.77 9.61 -5.79
C ARG A 37 1.41 10.23 -5.51
N LYS A 38 0.39 9.87 -6.30
CA LYS A 38 -0.96 10.43 -6.15
C LYS A 38 -1.61 10.03 -4.83
N HIS A 39 -1.47 8.77 -4.42
CA HIS A 39 -2.24 8.22 -3.30
C HIS A 39 -1.45 8.12 -1.98
N TRP A 40 -0.13 8.03 -2.06
CA TRP A 40 0.73 7.74 -0.90
C TRP A 40 1.78 8.81 -0.64
N SER A 41 1.67 9.98 -1.27
CA SER A 41 2.50 11.14 -0.94
C SER A 41 2.32 11.54 0.53
N GLY A 42 3.44 11.78 1.22
CA GLY A 42 3.47 12.13 2.63
C GLY A 42 3.19 10.97 3.59
N LYS A 43 2.92 9.75 3.10
CA LYS A 43 2.77 8.56 3.95
C LYS A 43 4.14 7.92 4.20
N LYS A 44 4.30 7.30 5.37
CA LYS A 44 5.57 6.68 5.75
C LYS A 44 5.77 5.40 4.95
N ALA A 45 6.65 5.45 3.96
CA ALA A 45 7.07 4.27 3.22
C ALA A 45 7.95 3.37 4.10
N SER A 46 7.72 2.06 4.01
CA SER A 46 8.64 1.05 4.53
C SER A 46 9.68 0.69 3.47
N ALA A 47 10.76 0.02 3.89
CA ALA A 47 11.77 -0.48 2.97
C ALA A 47 11.11 -1.39 1.91
N PRO A 48 11.33 -1.15 0.61
CA PRO A 48 10.68 -1.94 -0.42
C PRO A 48 11.25 -3.36 -0.46
N THR A 49 10.41 -4.34 -0.78
CA THR A 49 10.80 -5.74 -0.92
C THR A 49 10.97 -6.11 -2.40
N LEU A 50 12.04 -6.83 -2.74
CA LEU A 50 12.19 -7.43 -4.06
C LEU A 50 11.48 -8.79 -4.11
N GLU A 51 10.49 -8.94 -4.99
CA GLU A 51 9.73 -10.17 -5.17
C GLU A 51 9.92 -10.76 -6.55
N LYS A 52 10.02 -12.09 -6.66
CA LYS A 52 10.01 -12.81 -7.93
C LYS A 52 8.67 -13.52 -8.12
N LYS A 53 7.89 -13.13 -9.13
CA LYS A 53 6.59 -13.74 -9.46
C LYS A 53 6.48 -13.93 -10.97
N HIS A 54 6.05 -15.11 -11.41
CA HIS A 54 5.84 -15.42 -12.84
C HIS A 54 7.02 -14.99 -13.74
N HIS A 55 8.25 -15.32 -13.33
CA HIS A 55 9.50 -14.96 -14.02
C HIS A 55 9.79 -13.45 -14.15
N LYS A 56 9.09 -12.60 -13.39
CA LYS A 56 9.31 -11.16 -13.31
C LYS A 56 9.69 -10.75 -11.89
N TYR A 57 10.46 -9.67 -11.78
CA TYR A 57 10.80 -9.06 -10.51
C TYR A 57 9.93 -7.83 -10.25
N PHE A 58 9.49 -7.67 -9.01
CA PHE A 58 8.69 -6.56 -8.55
C PHE A 58 9.37 -5.92 -7.35
N LEU A 59 9.47 -4.59 -7.36
CA LEU A 59 9.84 -3.84 -6.17
C LEU A 59 8.54 -3.40 -5.49
N ARG A 60 8.17 -4.08 -4.40
CA ARG A 60 6.94 -3.78 -3.66
C ARG A 60 7.20 -2.72 -2.60
N PHE A 61 6.49 -1.60 -2.72
CA PHE A 61 6.41 -0.56 -1.71
C PHE A 61 5.24 -0.83 -0.76
N THR A 62 5.45 -0.59 0.52
CA THR A 62 4.40 -0.66 1.54
C THR A 62 4.41 0.62 2.35
N TYR A 63 3.23 1.08 2.74
CA TYR A 63 3.06 2.35 3.43
C TYR A 63 2.33 2.11 4.74
N ALA A 64 2.74 2.82 5.77
CA ALA A 64 2.06 2.84 7.06
C ALA A 64 1.41 4.21 7.26
N GLU A 65 0.19 4.20 7.75
CA GLU A 65 -0.56 5.39 8.11
C GLU A 65 -1.26 5.14 9.46
N GLU A 66 -1.16 6.12 10.35
CA GLU A 66 -1.96 6.16 11.57
C GLU A 66 -3.16 7.06 11.32
N VAL A 67 -4.36 6.51 11.46
CA VAL A 67 -5.62 7.24 11.30
C VAL A 67 -6.32 7.29 12.65
N SER A 68 -6.69 8.49 13.08
CA SER A 68 -7.56 8.65 14.25
C SER A 68 -8.99 8.28 13.86
N LEU A 69 -9.59 7.35 14.58
CA LEU A 69 -10.99 7.01 14.39
C LEU A 69 -11.89 8.18 14.81
N ASN A 70 -13.02 8.30 14.14
CA ASN A 70 -14.02 9.30 14.49
C ASN A 70 -14.56 9.03 15.91
N GLN A 71 -14.60 10.07 16.73
CA GLN A 71 -15.08 10.03 18.12
C GLN A 71 -16.53 10.52 18.28
N THR A 72 -17.32 10.49 17.21
CA THR A 72 -18.77 10.81 17.26
C THR A 72 -19.43 10.07 18.43
N PRO A 73 -20.24 10.72 19.29
CA PRO A 73 -20.95 10.04 20.37
C PRO A 73 -21.79 8.87 19.85
N VAL A 74 -21.84 7.75 20.58
CA VAL A 74 -22.54 6.51 20.15
C VAL A 74 -23.99 6.77 19.72
N LYS A 75 -24.68 7.73 20.38
CA LYS A 75 -26.07 8.10 20.06
C LYS A 75 -26.26 8.81 18.72
N GLU A 76 -25.17 9.26 18.11
CA GLU A 76 -25.14 9.96 16.82
C GLU A 76 -24.48 9.12 15.72
N GLN A 77 -23.95 7.93 16.07
CA GLN A 77 -23.32 7.04 15.12
C GLN A 77 -24.36 6.18 14.38
N THR A 78 -24.12 5.96 13.09
CA THR A 78 -24.82 4.92 12.32
C THR A 78 -24.15 3.57 12.58
N ILE A 79 -24.95 2.54 12.86
CA ILE A 79 -24.49 1.18 13.11
C ILE A 79 -24.53 0.41 11.79
N CYS A 80 -23.44 -0.27 11.45
CA CYS A 80 -23.38 -1.25 10.36
C CYS A 80 -23.09 -2.62 10.97
N SER A 81 -24.10 -3.49 11.01
CA SER A 81 -23.91 -4.89 11.39
C SER A 81 -23.64 -5.72 10.13
N VAL A 82 -22.71 -6.68 10.24
CA VAL A 82 -22.33 -7.58 9.15
C VAL A 82 -22.43 -9.01 9.67
N ASP A 83 -23.13 -9.87 8.94
CA ASP A 83 -23.25 -11.30 9.21
C ASP A 83 -22.89 -12.13 7.98
N LEU A 84 -22.44 -13.36 8.19
CA LEU A 84 -22.13 -14.32 7.12
C LEU A 84 -23.43 -14.91 6.57
N GLY A 85 -23.63 -14.80 5.26
CA GLY A 85 -24.78 -15.40 4.59
C GLY A 85 -24.54 -16.87 4.26
N ILE A 86 -25.55 -17.73 4.46
CA ILE A 86 -25.49 -19.13 4.01
C ILE A 86 -25.38 -19.21 2.47
N ASN A 87 -26.05 -18.29 1.76
CA ASN A 87 -26.14 -18.27 0.30
C ASN A 87 -25.62 -16.95 -0.31
N THR A 88 -24.98 -16.10 0.48
CA THR A 88 -24.43 -14.81 0.04
C THR A 88 -23.15 -14.51 0.80
N ASP A 89 -22.22 -13.76 0.20
CA ASP A 89 -20.92 -13.48 0.79
C ASP A 89 -21.04 -12.77 2.15
N ALA A 90 -21.99 -11.83 2.26
CA ALA A 90 -22.31 -11.12 3.51
C ALA A 90 -23.73 -10.53 3.48
N VAL A 91 -24.35 -10.44 4.65
CA VAL A 91 -25.58 -9.66 4.88
C VAL A 91 -25.22 -8.47 5.76
N CYS A 92 -25.60 -7.26 5.35
CA CYS A 92 -25.33 -6.04 6.10
C CYS A 92 -26.63 -5.30 6.43
N THR A 93 -26.74 -4.79 7.67
CA THR A 93 -27.84 -3.89 8.07
C THR A 93 -27.28 -2.57 8.56
N ILE A 94 -27.87 -1.47 8.08
CA ILE A 94 -27.56 -0.11 8.50
C ILE A 94 -28.72 0.40 9.36
N MET A 95 -28.44 0.78 10.59
CA MET A 95 -29.47 1.28 11.52
C MET A 95 -28.99 2.48 12.32
N ARG A 96 -29.94 3.25 12.83
CA ARG A 96 -29.68 4.29 13.82
C ARG A 96 -29.69 3.69 15.23
N PRO A 97 -29.17 4.41 16.24
CA PRO A 97 -29.16 3.90 17.62
C PRO A 97 -30.54 3.70 18.24
N ASP A 98 -31.59 4.28 17.67
CA ASP A 98 -32.99 4.18 18.11
C ASP A 98 -33.79 3.03 17.47
N GLY A 99 -33.19 2.26 16.55
CA GLY A 99 -33.84 1.13 15.87
C GLY A 99 -34.13 1.40 14.42
#